data_AF-A0A0J8GS74-F1
#
_entry.id   AF-A0A0J8GS74-F1
#
_cell.length_a   1.000
_cell.length_b   1.000
_cell.length_c   1.000
_cell.angle_alpha   90.00
_cell.angle_beta   90.00
_cell.angle_gamma   90.00
#
_symmetry.space_group_name_H-M   'P 1'
#
loop_
_entity.id
_entity.type
_entity.pdbx_description
1 polymer ?
#
loop_
_entity_poly.entity_id
_entity_poly.type
_entity_poly.pdbx_seq_one_letter_code
_entity_poly.pdbx_strand_id
1 'polypeptide(L)'
;MNKKHLRLVIPFFATLCLILGCSEDVKISFNSKPNTLLAHSYYTNPILHIDYSDPDVVAVGSNYYMTASSFNAAPGLPILHSTDLVNWQLINYALPLQIPTVHYDTPRHGEGVWAPNIRFHAGKYWIFYPDPDFGIYVTTAKDPAATWSEPKLILKGKGIIDPTPLWDHDGQAYLLHAWAKSRAGFNNVLSLREMSNDASWVSNEYKNIVDGHKLKHFRTIEGPKFYQRNGYYYIFAPAGGVDLGWQTVFRAKNIEGPYEAKVVMEQGRSRTNGPHQGAWIHTEQNEDWFIHFQAKKAYGRITHLQPMRWVSDWPIIGIDADNDGIGQPVARFIKPKTLFPSAKNQLKTTDEFTSDGLNLQWQWNANPKADWYSLTENPGYIRLYAQDKVKTTGDNLWMTPSLLVQKLPAESFEAIAKFQFSANKAGMQAGLSIFGEDYAWIGISENQSGEHEIVFMHCHGARKGCDEKQQEKQVAKLTTNEIELRVLVQPGAEAIFSYKTPDMERFRIIGEHFSAKKGRWVGAKVALFAVAPAKDKTKYVDLDYIRFNELD
;
A
#
# COMPACT_ATOMS: atom_id res chain seq x y z
N MET A 1 1.88 -0.82 -72.75
CA MET A 1 2.68 0.39 -73.03
C MET A 1 1.72 1.56 -73.23
N ASN A 2 1.85 2.64 -72.42
CA ASN A 2 1.26 3.98 -72.64
C ASN A 2 -0.29 4.05 -72.79
N LYS A 3 -1.05 5.11 -72.53
CA LYS A 3 -0.94 6.40 -71.83
C LYS A 3 -2.40 6.94 -71.83
N LYS A 4 -2.80 7.58 -70.73
CA LYS A 4 -3.62 8.82 -70.62
C LYS A 4 -5.07 8.91 -71.16
N HIS A 5 -5.94 9.24 -70.20
CA HIS A 5 -6.99 10.27 -70.13
C HIS A 5 -7.96 10.55 -71.29
N LEU A 6 -9.26 10.61 -70.94
CA LEU A 6 -10.17 11.61 -71.48
C LEU A 6 -11.27 12.00 -70.47
N ARG A 7 -11.58 13.31 -70.46
CA ARG A 7 -12.61 14.03 -69.69
C ARG A 7 -13.84 14.31 -70.58
N LEU A 8 -14.87 14.90 -69.96
CA LEU A 8 -16.08 15.56 -70.49
C LEU A 8 -17.27 14.64 -70.82
N VAL A 9 -18.54 15.05 -70.76
CA VAL A 9 -19.38 16.03 -70.02
C VAL A 9 -20.81 15.83 -70.58
N ILE A 10 -21.79 15.85 -69.68
CA ILE A 10 -23.27 16.06 -69.74
C ILE A 10 -23.84 16.70 -71.03
N PRO A 11 -25.12 16.47 -71.41
CA PRO A 11 -26.17 17.48 -71.11
C PRO A 11 -27.60 16.90 -70.87
N PHE A 12 -28.40 17.44 -69.93
CA PHE A 12 -29.57 18.36 -70.09
C PHE A 12 -30.97 17.72 -70.06
N PHE A 13 -31.85 18.26 -69.19
CA PHE A 13 -33.19 18.87 -69.41
C PHE A 13 -33.93 18.93 -68.05
N ALA A 14 -34.15 20.12 -67.43
CA ALA A 14 -35.35 20.99 -67.49
C ALA A 14 -36.65 20.25 -67.05
N THR A 15 -37.58 20.73 -66.20
CA THR A 15 -38.01 22.09 -65.83
C THR A 15 -38.97 22.01 -64.60
N LEU A 16 -39.04 23.11 -63.83
CA LEU A 16 -40.21 23.74 -63.18
C LEU A 16 -41.01 23.11 -62.01
N CYS A 17 -40.89 23.82 -60.87
CA CYS A 17 -41.92 24.41 -60.00
C CYS A 17 -42.78 23.62 -59.00
N LEU A 18 -42.79 24.23 -57.81
CA LEU A 18 -43.89 24.58 -56.90
C LEU A 18 -44.07 23.74 -55.61
N ILE A 19 -44.50 24.49 -54.60
CA ILE A 19 -44.31 24.36 -53.16
C ILE A 19 -45.58 23.78 -52.51
N LEU A 20 -45.42 23.26 -51.29
CA LEU A 20 -46.42 22.92 -50.25
C LEU A 20 -46.91 21.46 -50.38
N GLY A 21 -46.91 20.59 -49.38
CA GLY A 21 -46.64 20.68 -47.95
C GLY A 21 -47.24 19.40 -47.32
N CYS A 22 -46.58 18.87 -46.28
CA CYS A 22 -47.05 17.82 -45.34
C CYS A 22 -47.45 16.43 -45.88
N SER A 23 -46.64 15.40 -45.60
CA SER A 23 -46.96 14.36 -44.58
C SER A 23 -45.90 13.25 -44.56
N GLU A 24 -45.39 12.97 -43.36
CA GLU A 24 -44.84 11.70 -42.84
C GLU A 24 -43.89 10.86 -43.73
N ASP A 25 -42.59 11.04 -43.51
CA ASP A 25 -41.60 10.00 -43.78
C ASP A 25 -41.20 9.31 -42.47
N VAL A 26 -41.54 8.03 -42.38
CA VAL A 26 -41.00 7.09 -41.39
C VAL A 26 -39.48 7.00 -41.58
N LYS A 27 -38.72 7.75 -40.77
CA LYS A 27 -37.28 7.52 -40.63
C LYS A 27 -37.07 6.37 -39.66
N ILE A 28 -36.81 5.20 -40.22
CA ILE A 28 -36.12 4.12 -39.50
C ILE A 28 -34.78 4.69 -39.03
N SER A 29 -34.67 5.01 -37.74
CA SER A 29 -33.38 5.34 -37.14
C SER A 29 -32.62 4.03 -36.95
N PHE A 30 -31.59 3.84 -37.76
CA PHE A 30 -30.52 2.93 -37.36
C PHE A 30 -29.84 3.59 -36.17
N ASN A 31 -30.25 3.17 -34.98
CA ASN A 31 -29.52 3.44 -33.75
C ASN A 31 -28.24 2.60 -33.83
N SER A 32 -27.24 3.08 -34.58
CA SER A 32 -25.90 2.52 -34.55
C SER A 32 -25.36 2.77 -33.15
N LYS A 33 -25.55 1.80 -32.27
CA LYS A 33 -24.71 1.66 -31.08
C LYS A 33 -23.27 1.85 -31.56
N PRO A 34 -22.46 2.72 -30.94
CA PRO A 34 -21.05 2.72 -31.25
C PRO A 34 -20.54 1.32 -30.91
N ASN A 35 -20.19 0.55 -31.95
CA ASN A 35 -19.23 -0.54 -31.84
C ASN A 35 -17.89 0.13 -31.52
N THR A 36 -17.71 0.55 -30.27
CA THR A 36 -16.38 0.77 -29.73
C THR A 36 -15.75 -0.61 -29.58
N LEU A 37 -15.07 -1.04 -30.64
CA LEU A 37 -13.95 -1.96 -30.53
C LEU A 37 -13.06 -1.39 -29.41
N LEU A 38 -13.16 -1.98 -28.21
CA LEU A 38 -12.26 -1.71 -27.11
C LEU A 38 -10.86 -2.00 -27.62
N ALA A 39 -10.09 -0.97 -27.96
CA ALA A 39 -8.67 -1.14 -28.13
C ALA A 39 -8.17 -1.81 -26.84
N HIS A 40 -7.61 -3.02 -26.94
CA HIS A 40 -7.07 -3.73 -25.79
C HIS A 40 -5.96 -2.88 -25.18
N SER A 41 -6.28 -2.11 -24.14
CA SER A 41 -5.28 -1.37 -23.38
C SER A 41 -4.51 -2.37 -22.52
N TYR A 42 -3.22 -2.11 -22.33
CA TYR A 42 -2.35 -2.93 -21.50
C TYR A 42 -2.14 -2.25 -20.14
N TYR A 43 -1.85 -3.02 -19.10
CA TYR A 43 -1.25 -2.53 -17.86
C TYR A 43 0.16 -3.09 -17.69
N THR A 44 0.96 -2.42 -16.86
CA THR A 44 2.31 -2.84 -16.49
C THR A 44 2.33 -3.11 -14.99
N ASN A 45 3.01 -4.18 -14.58
CA ASN A 45 3.30 -4.46 -13.18
C ASN A 45 4.61 -3.77 -12.75
N PRO A 46 4.71 -3.32 -11.49
CA PRO A 46 3.67 -3.34 -10.46
C PRO A 46 2.50 -2.40 -10.79
N ILE A 47 1.28 -2.78 -10.40
CA ILE A 47 0.11 -1.88 -10.49
C ILE A 47 0.14 -0.79 -9.42
N LEU A 48 0.86 -1.02 -8.30
CA LEU A 48 1.14 -0.02 -7.27
C LEU A 48 2.58 -0.18 -6.78
N HIS A 49 3.42 0.82 -7.05
CA HIS A 49 4.81 0.87 -6.57
C HIS A 49 4.92 1.58 -5.21
N ILE A 50 4.13 1.11 -4.26
CA ILE A 50 4.10 1.63 -2.89
C ILE A 50 3.89 0.43 -1.96
N ASP A 51 4.34 0.54 -0.71
CA ASP A 51 4.29 -0.56 0.26
C ASP A 51 2.87 -0.82 0.82
N TYR A 52 1.93 -1.24 -0.02
CA TYR A 52 0.68 -1.90 0.40
C TYR A 52 0.90 -3.41 0.54
N SER A 53 1.81 -3.70 1.47
CA SER A 53 2.07 -4.97 2.11
C SER A 53 0.82 -5.84 2.34
N ASP A 54 0.90 -7.13 2.02
CA ASP A 54 -0.15 -8.11 2.32
C ASP A 54 -1.55 -7.75 1.75
N PRO A 55 -1.66 -7.38 0.46
CA PRO A 55 -2.93 -6.90 -0.07
C PRO A 55 -3.98 -8.01 -0.07
N ASP A 56 -5.17 -7.68 0.39
CA ASP A 56 -6.36 -8.50 0.20
C ASP A 56 -7.46 -7.68 -0.44
N VAL A 57 -8.21 -8.29 -1.36
CA VAL A 57 -9.20 -7.61 -2.18
C VAL A 57 -10.54 -8.32 -2.10
N VAL A 58 -11.60 -7.54 -1.98
CA VAL A 58 -12.97 -8.01 -2.13
C VAL A 58 -13.61 -7.36 -3.36
N ALA A 59 -14.30 -8.17 -4.16
CA ALA A 59 -15.16 -7.70 -5.25
C ALA A 59 -16.61 -7.62 -4.79
N VAL A 60 -17.26 -6.49 -5.04
CA VAL A 60 -18.69 -6.26 -4.79
C VAL A 60 -19.28 -5.60 -6.03
N GLY A 61 -19.83 -6.43 -6.90
CA GLY A 61 -20.20 -6.05 -8.26
C GLY A 61 -18.98 -5.54 -9.05
N SER A 62 -19.13 -4.40 -9.72
CA SER A 62 -18.04 -3.72 -10.45
C SER A 62 -17.05 -2.94 -9.57
N ASN A 63 -17.17 -3.01 -8.25
CA ASN A 63 -16.28 -2.31 -7.32
C ASN A 63 -15.32 -3.28 -6.63
N TYR A 64 -14.04 -2.90 -6.58
CA TYR A 64 -12.99 -3.66 -5.93
C TYR A 64 -12.40 -2.83 -4.78
N TYR A 65 -12.34 -3.42 -3.60
CA TYR A 65 -11.78 -2.77 -2.41
C TYR A 65 -10.60 -3.56 -1.88
N MET A 66 -9.47 -2.89 -1.70
CA MET A 66 -8.24 -3.47 -1.18
C MET A 66 -8.00 -2.95 0.24
N THR A 67 -7.54 -3.84 1.12
CA THR A 67 -6.86 -3.46 2.35
C THR A 67 -5.50 -4.13 2.44
N ALA A 68 -4.64 -3.64 3.33
CA ALA A 68 -3.24 -4.02 3.43
C ALA A 68 -2.75 -3.87 4.88
N SER A 69 -1.64 -4.52 5.20
CA SER A 69 -0.96 -4.34 6.49
C SER A 69 -0.52 -2.89 6.68
N SER A 70 -0.66 -2.40 7.91
CA SER A 70 -0.17 -1.08 8.32
C SER A 70 0.80 -1.12 9.49
N PHE A 71 0.97 -2.30 10.11
CA PHE A 71 1.76 -2.49 11.31
C PHE A 71 1.34 -1.48 12.39
N ASN A 72 2.29 -0.78 12.99
CA ASN A 72 2.05 0.22 14.03
C ASN A 72 1.66 1.60 13.50
N ALA A 73 1.64 1.81 12.18
CA ALA A 73 1.37 3.12 11.62
C ALA A 73 -0.09 3.52 11.90
N ALA A 74 -0.31 4.80 12.20
CA ALA A 74 -1.64 5.37 12.44
C ALA A 74 -1.90 6.54 11.46
N PRO A 75 -3.01 6.56 10.72
CA PRO A 75 -4.07 5.54 10.71
C PRO A 75 -3.60 4.22 10.06
N GLY A 76 -4.30 3.13 10.40
CA GLY A 76 -4.02 1.76 9.96
C GLY A 76 -5.16 1.14 9.14
N LEU A 77 -4.90 -0.02 8.52
CA LEU A 77 -5.81 -0.66 7.54
C LEU A 77 -6.26 0.30 6.42
N PRO A 78 -5.36 0.70 5.50
CA PRO A 78 -5.74 1.50 4.35
C PRO A 78 -6.84 0.81 3.55
N ILE A 79 -7.74 1.59 2.98
CA ILE A 79 -8.81 1.14 2.09
C ILE A 79 -8.60 1.81 0.74
N LEU A 80 -8.33 1.00 -0.26
CA LEU A 80 -8.23 1.45 -1.64
C LEU A 80 -9.43 0.97 -2.45
N HIS A 81 -9.83 1.76 -3.45
CA HIS A 81 -10.91 1.45 -4.38
C HIS A 81 -10.42 1.45 -5.83
N SER A 82 -10.98 0.54 -6.61
CA SER A 82 -10.79 0.45 -8.06
C SER A 82 -12.05 -0.08 -8.73
N THR A 83 -12.22 0.24 -10.02
CA THR A 83 -13.26 -0.34 -10.90
C THR A 83 -12.67 -1.15 -12.05
N ASP A 84 -11.34 -1.26 -12.13
CA ASP A 84 -10.62 -1.94 -13.21
C ASP A 84 -9.42 -2.79 -12.75
N LEU A 85 -9.22 -2.94 -11.43
CA LEU A 85 -8.12 -3.64 -10.75
C LEU A 85 -6.72 -3.09 -11.01
N VAL A 86 -6.57 -2.09 -11.87
CA VAL A 86 -5.27 -1.53 -12.28
C VAL A 86 -5.03 -0.20 -11.61
N ASN A 87 -6.01 0.70 -11.69
CA ASN A 87 -5.90 2.04 -11.13
C ASN A 87 -6.59 2.05 -9.77
N TRP A 88 -5.86 2.40 -8.72
CA TRP A 88 -6.37 2.40 -7.35
C TRP A 88 -6.31 3.78 -6.72
N GLN A 89 -7.30 4.10 -5.90
CA GLN A 89 -7.34 5.30 -5.08
C GLN A 89 -7.38 4.93 -3.61
N LEU A 90 -6.51 5.52 -2.78
CA LEU A 90 -6.68 5.48 -1.32
C LEU A 90 -7.88 6.35 -0.94
N ILE A 91 -8.91 5.75 -0.36
CA ILE A 91 -10.17 6.44 -0.06
C ILE A 91 -10.44 6.57 1.45
N ASN A 92 -9.82 5.72 2.28
CA ASN A 92 -10.07 5.70 3.71
C ASN A 92 -9.01 4.87 4.48
N TYR A 93 -9.10 4.87 5.81
CA TYR A 93 -8.46 3.91 6.70
C TYR A 93 -9.50 3.36 7.67
N ALA A 94 -9.55 2.04 7.84
CA ALA A 94 -10.49 1.42 8.77
C ALA A 94 -10.12 1.63 10.25
N LEU A 95 -8.85 1.96 10.55
CA LEU A 95 -8.37 2.26 11.89
C LEU A 95 -7.81 3.69 11.96
N PRO A 96 -8.61 4.68 12.41
CA PRO A 96 -8.08 6.01 12.70
C PRO A 96 -6.95 5.98 13.74
N LEU A 97 -7.08 5.11 14.75
CA LEU A 97 -6.07 4.83 15.78
C LEU A 97 -5.80 3.33 15.86
N GLN A 98 -4.55 2.98 16.16
CA GLN A 98 -4.15 1.63 16.53
C GLN A 98 -4.70 1.27 17.91
N ILE A 99 -5.09 0.01 18.09
CA ILE A 99 -5.57 -0.53 19.36
C ILE A 99 -4.72 -1.74 19.79
N PRO A 100 -4.48 -1.93 21.10
CA PRO A 100 -4.87 -1.08 22.24
C PRO A 100 -4.11 0.25 22.26
N THR A 101 -4.82 1.37 22.48
CA THR A 101 -4.28 2.73 22.27
C THR A 101 -3.00 3.00 23.06
N VAL A 102 -3.01 2.72 24.37
CA VAL A 102 -1.84 2.92 25.26
C VAL A 102 -0.59 2.17 24.78
N HIS A 103 -0.75 0.99 24.15
CA HIS A 103 0.38 0.23 23.62
C HIS A 103 1.00 0.91 22.40
N TYR A 104 0.16 1.54 21.57
CA TYR A 104 0.53 2.18 20.30
C TYR A 104 0.71 3.70 20.38
N ASP A 105 0.61 4.31 21.56
CA ASP A 105 1.03 5.70 21.82
C ASP A 105 2.55 5.90 21.72
N THR A 106 3.30 4.80 21.66
CA THR A 106 4.74 4.74 21.38
C THR A 106 5.00 3.89 20.14
N PRO A 107 6.02 4.18 19.32
CA PRO A 107 6.33 3.36 18.14
C PRO A 107 6.54 1.88 18.47
N ARG A 108 5.87 1.00 17.71
CA ARG A 108 5.93 -0.46 17.83
C ARG A 108 6.34 -1.11 16.51
N HIS A 109 7.52 -0.74 16.02
CA HIS A 109 8.00 -1.09 14.68
C HIS A 109 7.86 -2.57 14.34
N GLY A 110 6.98 -2.87 13.37
CA GLY A 110 6.73 -4.23 12.89
C GLY A 110 5.75 -5.06 13.75
N GLU A 111 5.09 -4.45 14.73
CA GLU A 111 3.95 -5.00 15.48
C GLU A 111 2.63 -4.37 15.00
N GLY A 112 1.50 -4.73 15.60
CA GLY A 112 0.18 -4.17 15.25
C GLY A 112 -0.44 -4.90 14.07
N VAL A 113 -1.05 -4.14 13.15
CA VAL A 113 -1.83 -4.69 12.04
C VAL A 113 -0.95 -5.45 11.04
N TRP A 114 -0.93 -6.77 11.17
CA TRP A 114 -0.38 -7.69 10.20
C TRP A 114 -1.45 -8.07 9.16
N ALA A 115 -1.15 -9.04 8.30
CA ALA A 115 -1.94 -9.43 7.13
C ALA A 115 -3.46 -9.45 7.34
N PRO A 116 -4.19 -8.46 6.80
CA PRO A 116 -5.64 -8.43 6.93
C PRO A 116 -6.33 -9.32 5.91
N ASN A 117 -7.62 -9.57 6.15
CA ASN A 117 -8.53 -10.19 5.22
C ASN A 117 -9.83 -9.38 5.14
N ILE A 118 -10.22 -9.00 3.93
CA ILE A 118 -11.45 -8.25 3.67
C ILE A 118 -12.48 -9.13 2.96
N ARG A 119 -13.73 -9.12 3.43
CA ARG A 119 -14.85 -9.84 2.84
C ARG A 119 -16.11 -8.99 2.84
N PHE A 120 -17.01 -9.27 1.90
CA PHE A 120 -18.36 -8.72 1.88
C PHE A 120 -19.32 -9.85 2.20
N HIS A 121 -20.05 -9.71 3.30
CA HIS A 121 -20.98 -10.73 3.78
C HIS A 121 -22.10 -10.05 4.57
N ALA A 122 -23.34 -10.54 4.39
CA ALA A 122 -24.52 -10.00 5.05
C ALA A 122 -24.69 -8.48 4.89
N GLY A 123 -24.45 -7.95 3.68
CA GLY A 123 -24.67 -6.55 3.34
C GLY A 123 -23.66 -5.56 3.93
N LYS A 124 -22.51 -6.03 4.41
CA LYS A 124 -21.44 -5.18 4.92
C LYS A 124 -20.06 -5.76 4.64
N TYR A 125 -19.06 -4.88 4.73
CA TYR A 125 -17.65 -5.21 4.64
C TYR A 125 -17.14 -5.60 6.02
N TRP A 126 -16.30 -6.63 6.05
CA TRP A 126 -15.63 -7.14 7.23
C TRP A 126 -14.14 -7.12 6.97
N ILE A 127 -13.36 -6.59 7.91
CA ILE A 127 -11.91 -6.76 7.94
C ILE A 127 -11.54 -7.53 9.20
N PHE A 128 -10.97 -8.71 8.99
CA PHE A 128 -10.31 -9.48 10.03
C PHE A 128 -8.82 -9.19 9.94
N TYR A 129 -8.19 -8.82 11.05
CA TYR A 129 -6.76 -8.56 11.05
C TYR A 129 -6.12 -9.11 12.32
N PRO A 130 -4.90 -9.65 12.21
CA PRO A 130 -4.12 -10.09 13.34
C PRO A 130 -3.32 -8.93 13.91
N ASP A 131 -3.20 -8.95 15.21
CA ASP A 131 -2.06 -8.42 15.93
C ASP A 131 -1.31 -9.62 16.54
N PRO A 132 -0.08 -9.94 16.10
CA PRO A 132 0.63 -11.13 16.57
C PRO A 132 0.85 -11.16 18.09
N ASP A 133 0.77 -10.02 18.76
CA ASP A 133 1.05 -9.90 20.19
C ASP A 133 -0.25 -9.96 21.03
N PHE A 134 -1.43 -9.72 20.43
CA PHE A 134 -2.73 -9.70 21.12
C PHE A 134 -3.76 -10.72 20.61
N GLY A 135 -3.83 -10.98 19.31
CA GLY A 135 -4.77 -11.92 18.68
C GLY A 135 -5.46 -11.37 17.44
N ILE A 136 -6.63 -11.92 17.10
CA ILE A 136 -7.41 -11.53 15.91
C ILE A 136 -8.48 -10.52 16.30
N TYR A 137 -8.49 -9.39 15.59
CA TYR A 137 -9.52 -8.37 15.66
C TYR A 137 -10.42 -8.40 14.43
N VAL A 138 -11.64 -7.87 14.58
CA VAL A 138 -12.57 -7.62 13.47
C VAL A 138 -13.13 -6.21 13.53
N THR A 139 -13.26 -5.57 12.37
CA THR A 139 -14.00 -4.32 12.19
C THR A 139 -14.90 -4.40 10.96
N THR A 140 -15.99 -3.63 10.93
CA THR A 140 -16.99 -3.68 9.85
C THR A 140 -17.48 -2.31 9.41
N ALA A 141 -17.92 -2.20 8.17
CA ALA A 141 -18.57 -1.01 7.63
C ALA A 141 -19.61 -1.39 6.57
N LYS A 142 -20.68 -0.61 6.43
CA LYS A 142 -21.63 -0.75 5.30
C LYS A 142 -21.09 -0.11 4.02
N ASP A 143 -20.38 1.00 4.18
CA ASP A 143 -19.69 1.72 3.13
C ASP A 143 -18.19 1.78 3.50
N PRO A 144 -17.28 1.24 2.68
CA PRO A 144 -15.85 1.22 2.97
C PRO A 144 -15.21 2.62 2.97
N ALA A 145 -15.86 3.62 2.36
CA ALA A 145 -15.44 5.03 2.40
C ALA A 145 -15.89 5.76 3.69
N ALA A 146 -16.80 5.17 4.46
CA ALA A 146 -17.32 5.74 5.69
C ALA A 146 -16.57 5.24 6.94
N THR A 147 -17.04 5.66 8.12
CA THR A 147 -16.47 5.19 9.39
C THR A 147 -16.69 3.69 9.58
N TRP A 148 -15.62 3.01 10.01
CA TRP A 148 -15.64 1.60 10.40
C TRP A 148 -15.95 1.44 11.89
N SER A 149 -16.53 0.31 12.28
CA SER A 149 -16.84 0.02 13.68
C SER A 149 -15.57 -0.06 14.52
N GLU A 150 -15.69 0.21 15.83
CA GLU A 150 -14.59 -0.07 16.75
C GLU A 150 -14.13 -1.54 16.62
N PRO A 151 -12.82 -1.80 16.59
CA PRO A 151 -12.37 -3.16 16.33
C PRO A 151 -12.51 -4.03 17.58
N LYS A 152 -13.11 -5.20 17.40
CA LYS A 152 -13.37 -6.17 18.48
C LYS A 152 -12.30 -7.26 18.45
N LEU A 153 -11.64 -7.51 19.59
CA LEU A 153 -10.79 -8.69 19.76
C LEU A 153 -11.67 -9.94 19.87
N ILE A 154 -11.66 -10.79 18.84
CA ILE A 154 -12.54 -11.98 18.77
C ILE A 154 -11.82 -13.28 19.13
N LEU A 155 -10.50 -13.30 19.03
CA LEU A 155 -9.67 -14.45 19.40
C LEU A 155 -8.36 -13.94 20.00
N LYS A 156 -8.25 -14.00 21.33
CA LYS A 156 -7.05 -13.57 22.06
C LYS A 156 -5.97 -14.64 21.99
N GLY A 157 -4.73 -14.25 21.71
CA GLY A 157 -3.60 -15.17 21.73
C GLY A 157 -2.38 -14.61 21.03
N LYS A 158 -1.21 -15.19 21.33
CA LYS A 158 0.06 -14.78 20.71
C LYS A 158 0.38 -15.63 19.49
N GLY A 159 0.85 -14.96 18.44
CA GLY A 159 1.31 -15.57 17.20
C GLY A 159 0.20 -16.16 16.33
N ILE A 160 -1.06 -15.84 16.61
CA ILE A 160 -2.20 -16.16 15.73
C ILE A 160 -2.21 -15.10 14.64
N ILE A 161 -1.94 -15.47 13.39
CA ILE A 161 -1.77 -14.52 12.28
C ILE A 161 -2.59 -14.94 11.06
N ASP A 162 -2.71 -14.00 10.12
CA ASP A 162 -3.29 -14.17 8.80
C ASP A 162 -4.69 -14.82 8.81
N PRO A 163 -5.66 -14.22 9.53
CA PRO A 163 -7.01 -14.73 9.63
C PRO A 163 -7.69 -14.68 8.27
N THR A 164 -8.45 -15.72 7.94
CA THR A 164 -9.36 -15.73 6.79
C THR A 164 -10.69 -16.39 7.20
N PRO A 165 -11.78 -15.62 7.29
CA PRO A 165 -13.09 -16.17 7.58
C PRO A 165 -13.66 -16.89 6.35
N LEU A 166 -14.55 -17.85 6.60
CA LEU A 166 -15.43 -18.44 5.59
C LEU A 166 -16.82 -18.61 6.22
N TRP A 167 -17.85 -18.09 5.56
CA TRP A 167 -19.25 -18.40 5.85
C TRP A 167 -19.69 -19.47 4.87
N ASP A 168 -19.96 -20.67 5.39
CA ASP A 168 -20.25 -21.85 4.59
C ASP A 168 -21.75 -21.93 4.22
N HIS A 169 -22.05 -22.69 3.17
CA HIS A 169 -23.40 -22.89 2.65
C HIS A 169 -24.32 -23.69 3.57
N ASP A 170 -23.76 -24.41 4.56
CA ASP A 170 -24.52 -25.11 5.59
C ASP A 170 -25.01 -24.19 6.73
N GLY A 171 -24.63 -22.91 6.69
CA GLY A 171 -24.98 -21.91 7.70
C GLY A 171 -23.95 -21.77 8.83
N GLN A 172 -22.87 -22.55 8.80
CA GLN A 172 -21.77 -22.43 9.75
C GLN A 172 -20.73 -21.43 9.27
N ALA A 173 -19.95 -20.89 10.21
CA ALA A 173 -18.84 -20.02 9.89
C ALA A 173 -17.55 -20.52 10.55
N TYR A 174 -16.44 -20.26 9.88
CA TYR A 174 -15.13 -20.74 10.26
C TYR A 174 -14.09 -19.65 10.16
N LEU A 175 -13.07 -19.74 11.00
CA LEU A 175 -11.87 -18.91 10.94
C LEU A 175 -10.67 -19.82 10.71
N LEU A 176 -10.05 -19.71 9.53
CA LEU A 176 -8.76 -20.30 9.25
C LEU A 176 -7.66 -19.27 9.54
N HIS A 177 -6.53 -19.70 10.09
CA HIS A 177 -5.42 -18.80 10.37
C HIS A 177 -4.07 -19.55 10.31
N ALA A 178 -2.98 -18.79 10.25
CA ALA A 178 -1.61 -19.28 10.32
C ALA A 178 -0.96 -18.98 11.69
N TRP A 179 0.31 -19.35 11.85
CA TRP A 179 1.08 -19.19 13.08
C TRP A 179 2.42 -18.49 12.86
N ALA A 180 2.69 -17.45 13.65
CA ALA A 180 3.95 -16.72 13.64
C ALA A 180 4.97 -17.39 14.56
N LYS A 181 6.02 -18.01 13.99
CA LYS A 181 7.10 -18.65 14.78
C LYS A 181 7.71 -17.73 15.83
N SER A 182 7.83 -16.43 15.51
CA SER A 182 8.40 -15.42 16.40
C SER A 182 7.64 -15.23 17.72
N ARG A 183 6.36 -15.63 17.79
CA ARG A 183 5.51 -15.50 18.98
C ARG A 183 5.00 -16.86 19.47
N ALA A 184 4.44 -17.66 18.57
CA ALA A 184 3.86 -18.96 18.89
C ALA A 184 4.91 -20.07 19.06
N GLY A 185 6.16 -19.85 18.63
CA GLY A 185 7.23 -20.87 18.65
C GLY A 185 7.20 -21.84 17.47
N PHE A 186 6.13 -21.85 16.67
CA PHE A 186 5.99 -22.66 15.46
C PHE A 186 5.31 -21.87 14.32
N ASN A 187 5.45 -22.38 13.09
CA ASN A 187 4.85 -21.87 11.87
C ASN A 187 4.59 -23.04 10.90
N ASN A 188 4.25 -22.73 9.64
CA ASN A 188 4.11 -23.71 8.55
C ASN A 188 2.92 -24.68 8.73
N VAL A 189 1.89 -24.23 9.44
CA VAL A 189 0.66 -24.97 9.75
C VAL A 189 -0.51 -24.01 9.64
N LEU A 190 -1.63 -24.47 9.08
CA LEU A 190 -2.89 -23.73 9.04
C LEU A 190 -3.95 -24.42 9.91
N SER A 191 -4.60 -23.64 10.75
CA SER A 191 -5.54 -24.13 11.75
C SER A 191 -6.93 -23.56 11.54
N LEU A 192 -7.92 -24.45 11.52
CA LEU A 192 -9.34 -24.14 11.36
C LEU A 192 -10.02 -24.09 12.74
N ARG A 193 -10.89 -23.10 12.93
CA ARG A 193 -11.72 -22.90 14.11
C ARG A 193 -13.16 -22.65 13.69
N GLU A 194 -14.11 -23.08 14.50
CA GLU A 194 -15.49 -22.63 14.38
C GLU A 194 -15.62 -21.17 14.84
N MET A 195 -16.54 -20.45 14.21
CA MET A 195 -16.84 -19.05 14.50
C MET A 195 -18.35 -18.82 14.36
N SER A 196 -18.91 -17.92 15.16
CA SER A 196 -20.28 -17.44 14.92
C SER A 196 -20.40 -16.64 13.62
N ASN A 197 -21.54 -16.70 12.94
CA ASN A 197 -21.81 -15.92 11.73
C ASN A 197 -21.58 -14.40 11.87
N ASP A 198 -21.80 -13.84 13.05
CA ASP A 198 -21.61 -12.41 13.34
C ASP A 198 -20.21 -12.07 13.89
N ALA A 199 -19.29 -13.04 13.93
CA ALA A 199 -17.99 -12.96 14.57
C ALA A 199 -18.04 -12.49 16.04
N SER A 200 -19.14 -12.77 16.74
CA SER A 200 -19.26 -12.49 18.16
C SER A 200 -18.34 -13.35 19.03
N TRP A 201 -18.03 -14.58 18.58
CA TRP A 201 -17.09 -15.50 19.20
C TRP A 201 -16.35 -16.38 18.16
N VAL A 202 -15.18 -16.88 18.54
CA VAL A 202 -14.38 -17.89 17.83
C VAL A 202 -13.99 -18.99 18.83
N SER A 203 -14.04 -20.25 18.42
CA SER A 203 -13.64 -21.36 19.30
C SER A 203 -12.17 -21.29 19.68
N ASN A 204 -11.86 -21.58 20.96
CA ASN A 204 -10.49 -21.76 21.43
C ASN A 204 -9.90 -23.10 20.96
N GLU A 205 -10.74 -24.07 20.61
CA GLU A 205 -10.31 -25.32 19.99
C GLU A 205 -10.06 -25.11 18.49
N TYR A 206 -9.08 -25.83 17.95
CA TYR A 206 -8.71 -25.74 16.55
C TYR A 206 -8.23 -27.09 16.01
N LYS A 207 -8.39 -27.27 14.71
CA LYS A 207 -7.86 -28.42 13.97
C LYS A 207 -6.80 -27.95 12.98
N ASN A 208 -5.65 -28.61 12.97
CA ASN A 208 -4.63 -28.38 11.94
C ASN A 208 -5.04 -29.11 10.67
N ILE A 209 -5.48 -28.36 9.66
CA ILE A 209 -6.03 -28.92 8.41
C ILE A 209 -5.00 -28.93 7.28
N VAL A 210 -3.96 -28.12 7.38
CA VAL A 210 -2.78 -28.14 6.50
C VAL A 210 -1.53 -28.12 7.36
N ASP A 211 -0.65 -29.09 7.15
CA ASP A 211 0.64 -29.21 7.84
C ASP A 211 1.77 -29.21 6.81
N GLY A 212 2.39 -28.03 6.62
CA GLY A 212 3.46 -27.83 5.66
C GLY A 212 4.72 -28.61 5.97
N HIS A 213 4.93 -29.05 7.21
CA HIS A 213 6.12 -29.85 7.57
C HIS A 213 6.11 -31.22 6.90
N LYS A 214 4.94 -31.69 6.46
CA LYS A 214 4.77 -32.94 5.71
C LYS A 214 4.98 -32.76 4.21
N LEU A 215 5.17 -31.53 3.72
CA LEU A 215 5.33 -31.20 2.32
C LEU A 215 6.78 -30.82 2.01
N LYS A 216 7.33 -31.39 0.94
CA LYS A 216 8.73 -31.21 0.58
C LYS A 216 9.00 -29.74 0.24
N HIS A 217 10.04 -29.15 0.84
CA HIS A 217 10.48 -27.76 0.66
C HIS A 217 9.57 -26.67 1.27
N PHE A 218 8.44 -27.02 1.86
CA PHE A 218 7.58 -26.08 2.58
C PHE A 218 8.21 -25.77 3.94
N ARG A 219 8.78 -24.57 4.10
CA ARG A 219 9.40 -24.11 5.36
C ARG A 219 8.55 -23.09 6.12
N THR A 220 7.69 -22.39 5.39
CA THR A 220 6.71 -21.43 5.88
C THR A 220 5.51 -21.52 4.95
N ILE A 221 4.33 -21.77 5.52
CA ILE A 221 3.00 -21.56 4.92
C ILE A 221 2.35 -20.52 5.80
N GLU A 222 1.90 -19.44 5.19
CA GLU A 222 1.25 -18.30 5.85
C GLU A 222 0.35 -17.59 4.83
N GLY A 223 -0.26 -16.47 5.21
CA GLY A 223 -1.12 -15.66 4.35
C GLY A 223 -2.29 -16.40 3.69
N PRO A 224 -2.98 -17.36 4.35
CA PRO A 224 -4.05 -18.11 3.70
C PRO A 224 -5.21 -17.20 3.32
N LYS A 225 -5.82 -17.48 2.16
CA LYS A 225 -7.15 -16.99 1.79
C LYS A 225 -8.06 -18.16 1.48
N PHE A 226 -9.21 -18.18 2.13
CA PHE A 226 -10.15 -19.30 2.10
C PHE A 226 -11.35 -19.00 1.19
N TYR A 227 -11.67 -19.92 0.29
CA TYR A 227 -12.72 -19.79 -0.73
C TYR A 227 -13.46 -21.09 -0.96
N GLN A 228 -14.63 -21.00 -1.62
CA GLN A 228 -15.38 -22.14 -2.12
C GLN A 228 -15.64 -21.97 -3.62
N ARG A 229 -15.49 -23.05 -4.40
CA ARG A 229 -15.81 -23.09 -5.84
C ARG A 229 -16.06 -24.52 -6.29
N ASN A 230 -17.10 -24.75 -7.09
CA ASN A 230 -17.39 -26.05 -7.71
C ASN A 230 -17.38 -27.25 -6.74
N GLY A 231 -17.96 -27.08 -5.54
CA GLY A 231 -18.02 -28.15 -4.52
C GLY A 231 -16.69 -28.46 -3.83
N TYR A 232 -15.71 -27.57 -3.96
CA TYR A 232 -14.43 -27.64 -3.26
C TYR A 232 -14.19 -26.42 -2.38
N TYR A 233 -13.48 -26.65 -1.28
CA TYR A 233 -12.84 -25.62 -0.47
C TYR A 233 -11.42 -25.40 -0.97
N TYR A 234 -11.03 -24.15 -1.17
CA TYR A 234 -9.69 -23.75 -1.62
C TYR A 234 -9.00 -22.86 -0.59
N ILE A 235 -7.75 -23.18 -0.27
CA ILE A 235 -6.88 -22.31 0.51
C ILE A 235 -5.74 -21.85 -0.39
N PHE A 236 -5.70 -20.57 -0.72
CA PHE A 236 -4.56 -19.96 -1.40
C PHE A 236 -3.58 -19.54 -0.33
N ALA A 237 -2.40 -20.15 -0.28
CA ALA A 237 -1.38 -19.79 0.70
C ALA A 237 0.01 -19.88 0.04
N PRO A 238 0.81 -18.81 0.05
CA PRO A 238 2.19 -18.89 -0.39
C PRO A 238 3.02 -19.82 0.49
N ALA A 239 4.11 -20.32 -0.08
CA ALA A 239 5.10 -21.11 0.64
C ALA A 239 6.53 -20.75 0.24
N GLY A 240 7.50 -21.13 1.07
CA GLY A 240 8.93 -20.92 0.79
C GLY A 240 9.49 -19.57 1.27
N GLY A 241 8.63 -18.70 1.80
CA GLY A 241 8.98 -17.40 2.37
C GLY A 241 8.87 -16.23 1.39
N VAL A 242 9.00 -15.02 1.93
CA VAL A 242 8.65 -13.76 1.25
C VAL A 242 9.47 -13.48 -0.02
N ASP A 243 10.80 -13.65 0.01
CA ASP A 243 11.66 -13.16 -1.09
C ASP A 243 11.76 -14.13 -2.28
N LEU A 244 11.73 -15.45 -2.02
CA LEU A 244 12.02 -16.51 -3.01
C LEU A 244 10.94 -17.61 -3.04
N GLY A 245 9.80 -17.37 -2.40
CA GLY A 245 8.70 -18.32 -2.33
C GLY A 245 7.92 -18.47 -3.62
N TRP A 246 6.81 -19.19 -3.52
CA TRP A 246 5.86 -19.46 -4.59
C TRP A 246 4.43 -19.46 -4.04
N GLN A 247 3.45 -19.37 -4.92
CA GLN A 247 2.05 -19.49 -4.56
C GLN A 247 1.59 -20.95 -4.62
N THR A 248 1.09 -21.46 -3.50
CA THR A 248 0.44 -22.78 -3.42
C THR A 248 -1.06 -22.59 -3.29
N VAL A 249 -1.82 -23.55 -3.83
CA VAL A 249 -3.24 -23.71 -3.54
C VAL A 249 -3.47 -25.09 -2.98
N PHE A 250 -4.27 -25.15 -1.92
CA PHE A 250 -4.75 -26.37 -1.32
C PHE A 250 -6.23 -26.54 -1.65
N ARG A 251 -6.69 -27.76 -1.93
CA ARG A 251 -8.10 -28.04 -2.22
C ARG A 251 -8.60 -29.30 -1.52
N ALA A 252 -9.82 -29.26 -1.01
CA ALA A 252 -10.52 -30.41 -0.42
C ALA A 252 -12.03 -30.38 -0.70
N LYS A 253 -12.70 -31.54 -0.63
CA LYS A 253 -14.17 -31.64 -0.69
C LYS A 253 -14.85 -31.50 0.68
N ASN A 254 -14.09 -31.72 1.76
CA ASN A 254 -14.52 -31.50 3.13
C ASN A 254 -13.68 -30.37 3.71
N ILE A 255 -14.31 -29.47 4.48
CA ILE A 255 -13.67 -28.29 5.05
C ILE A 255 -12.50 -28.63 5.98
N GLU A 256 -12.51 -29.81 6.61
CA GLU A 256 -11.45 -30.28 7.48
C GLU A 256 -10.37 -31.08 6.73
N GLY A 257 -10.51 -31.23 5.41
CA GLY A 257 -9.59 -31.97 4.55
C GLY A 257 -9.96 -33.45 4.35
N PRO A 258 -9.00 -34.29 3.91
CA PRO A 258 -7.61 -33.93 3.64
C PRO A 258 -7.49 -32.98 2.44
N TYR A 259 -6.54 -32.05 2.52
CA TYR A 259 -6.24 -31.10 1.45
C TYR A 259 -5.14 -31.63 0.53
N GLU A 260 -5.41 -31.62 -0.77
CA GLU A 260 -4.40 -31.79 -1.82
C GLU A 260 -3.71 -30.45 -2.07
N ALA A 261 -2.40 -30.45 -2.37
CA ALA A 261 -1.61 -29.23 -2.58
C ALA A 261 -1.05 -29.16 -4.00
N LYS A 262 -1.07 -27.98 -4.60
CA LYS A 262 -0.44 -27.71 -5.89
C LYS A 262 0.26 -26.34 -5.89
N VAL A 263 1.49 -26.28 -6.41
CA VAL A 263 2.13 -25.01 -6.78
C VAL A 263 1.44 -24.48 -8.03
N VAL A 264 0.96 -23.24 -7.99
CA VAL A 264 0.15 -22.65 -9.08
C VAL A 264 0.78 -21.42 -9.71
N MET A 265 1.78 -20.84 -9.03
CA MET A 265 2.63 -19.79 -9.58
C MET A 265 3.97 -19.75 -8.86
N GLU A 266 5.04 -19.54 -9.63
CA GLU A 266 6.40 -19.35 -9.13
C GLU A 266 7.12 -18.24 -9.90
N GLN A 267 8.31 -17.84 -9.45
CA GLN A 267 9.10 -16.83 -10.16
C GLN A 267 9.48 -17.29 -11.57
N GLY A 268 10.00 -18.53 -11.71
CA GLY A 268 10.50 -19.06 -12.97
C GLY A 268 11.49 -18.11 -13.65
N ARG A 269 11.18 -17.68 -14.88
CA ARG A 269 11.97 -16.72 -15.67
C ARG A 269 11.54 -15.25 -15.46
N SER A 270 10.53 -15.00 -14.64
CA SER A 270 10.05 -13.66 -14.34
C SER A 270 11.07 -12.85 -13.53
N ARG A 271 11.03 -11.53 -13.72
CA ARG A 271 11.76 -10.56 -12.87
C ARG A 271 11.06 -10.32 -11.53
N THR A 272 9.81 -10.76 -11.38
CA THR A 272 9.04 -10.63 -10.13
C THR A 272 9.41 -11.79 -9.21
N ASN A 273 10.19 -11.51 -8.17
CA ASN A 273 10.60 -12.51 -7.20
C ASN A 273 9.48 -12.84 -6.22
N GLY A 274 9.51 -14.08 -5.71
CA GLY A 274 8.67 -14.54 -4.60
C GLY A 274 7.21 -14.09 -4.66
N PRO A 275 6.40 -14.50 -5.67
CA PRO A 275 4.97 -14.19 -5.69
C PRO A 275 4.33 -14.69 -4.39
N HIS A 276 3.90 -13.76 -3.55
CA HIS A 276 3.54 -14.06 -2.18
C HIS A 276 2.28 -13.29 -1.81
N GLN A 277 1.37 -14.00 -1.14
CA GLN A 277 0.19 -13.53 -0.42
C GLN A 277 -0.67 -12.50 -1.16
N GLY A 278 -1.92 -12.88 -1.39
CA GLY A 278 -2.75 -12.16 -2.32
C GLY A 278 -4.20 -12.62 -2.32
N ALA A 279 -5.00 -12.00 -3.18
CA ALA A 279 -6.41 -12.27 -3.33
C ALA A 279 -6.73 -12.79 -4.73
N TRP A 280 -7.58 -13.82 -4.79
CA TRP A 280 -8.24 -14.20 -6.03
C TRP A 280 -9.49 -13.33 -6.20
N ILE A 281 -9.64 -12.74 -7.38
CA ILE A 281 -10.78 -11.91 -7.76
C ILE A 281 -11.47 -12.54 -8.97
N HIS A 282 -12.77 -12.78 -8.83
CA HIS A 282 -13.65 -13.12 -9.94
C HIS A 282 -14.46 -11.87 -10.34
N THR A 283 -14.37 -11.45 -11.59
CA THR A 283 -15.00 -10.21 -12.07
C THR A 283 -16.40 -10.47 -12.64
N GLU A 284 -17.25 -9.43 -12.71
CA GLU A 284 -18.55 -9.51 -13.38
C GLU A 284 -18.45 -9.81 -14.89
N GLN A 285 -17.26 -9.67 -15.47
CA GLN A 285 -16.97 -10.02 -16.86
C GLN A 285 -16.50 -11.49 -17.02
N ASN A 286 -16.66 -12.30 -15.96
CA ASN A 286 -16.30 -13.72 -15.91
C ASN A 286 -14.80 -13.95 -16.17
N GLU A 287 -13.96 -13.07 -15.61
CA GLU A 287 -12.50 -13.20 -15.62
C GLU A 287 -11.98 -13.47 -14.21
N ASP A 288 -10.96 -14.30 -14.10
CA ASP A 288 -10.25 -14.56 -12.85
C ASP A 288 -8.90 -13.84 -12.86
N TRP A 289 -8.60 -13.17 -11.76
CA TRP A 289 -7.37 -12.42 -11.55
C TRP A 289 -6.79 -12.70 -10.17
N PHE A 290 -5.49 -12.51 -10.03
CA PHE A 290 -4.82 -12.65 -8.74
C PHE A 290 -3.97 -11.41 -8.45
N ILE A 291 -4.26 -10.74 -7.34
CA ILE A 291 -3.43 -9.65 -6.82
C ILE A 291 -2.50 -10.22 -5.77
N HIS A 292 -1.21 -9.91 -5.82
CA HIS A 292 -0.22 -10.32 -4.83
C HIS A 292 0.84 -9.22 -4.63
N PHE A 293 1.79 -9.40 -3.72
CA PHE A 293 2.92 -8.49 -3.60
C PHE A 293 4.24 -9.09 -4.12
N GLN A 294 5.20 -8.20 -4.39
CA GLN A 294 6.62 -8.48 -4.59
C GLN A 294 7.44 -7.78 -3.49
N ALA A 295 8.37 -8.49 -2.85
CA ALA A 295 9.30 -7.87 -1.91
C ALA A 295 10.42 -7.11 -2.66
N LYS A 296 10.50 -5.79 -2.47
CA LYS A 296 11.44 -4.88 -3.16
C LYS A 296 12.27 -4.05 -2.16
N LYS A 297 12.85 -4.72 -1.15
CA LYS A 297 13.81 -4.15 -0.18
C LYS A 297 13.30 -2.83 0.43
N ALA A 298 14.01 -1.71 0.22
CA ALA A 298 13.69 -0.40 0.78
C ALA A 298 12.35 0.16 0.29
N TYR A 299 11.83 -0.30 -0.85
CA TYR A 299 10.50 0.09 -1.32
C TYR A 299 9.37 -0.69 -0.63
N GLY A 300 9.71 -1.65 0.24
CA GLY A 300 8.75 -2.50 0.93
C GLY A 300 8.21 -3.61 0.03
N ARG A 301 6.90 -3.84 0.09
CA ARG A 301 6.19 -4.88 -0.66
C ARG A 301 5.18 -4.24 -1.60
N ILE A 302 5.48 -4.25 -2.89
CA ILE A 302 4.73 -3.56 -3.96
C ILE A 302 3.72 -4.49 -4.62
N THR A 303 2.63 -3.96 -5.16
CA THR A 303 1.46 -4.77 -5.58
C THR A 303 1.49 -5.09 -7.08
N HIS A 304 1.22 -6.35 -7.41
CA HIS A 304 1.17 -6.89 -8.76
C HIS A 304 -0.20 -7.53 -9.04
N LEU A 305 -0.62 -7.50 -10.31
CA LEU A 305 -1.83 -8.14 -10.83
C LEU A 305 -1.46 -9.20 -11.87
N GLN A 306 -1.97 -10.41 -11.71
CA GLN A 306 -1.72 -11.53 -12.61
C GLN A 306 -3.02 -12.04 -13.23
N PRO A 307 -3.03 -12.38 -14.54
CA PRO A 307 -4.14 -13.12 -15.12
C PRO A 307 -4.23 -14.49 -14.45
N MET A 308 -5.43 -15.04 -14.34
CA MET A 308 -5.64 -16.36 -13.77
C MET A 308 -6.66 -17.14 -14.59
N ARG A 309 -6.45 -18.44 -14.73
CA ARG A 309 -7.39 -19.34 -15.41
C ARG A 309 -7.52 -20.66 -14.65
N TRP A 310 -8.65 -21.32 -14.82
CA TRP A 310 -8.92 -22.63 -14.24
C TRP A 310 -8.71 -23.75 -15.25
N VAL A 311 -8.00 -24.80 -14.85
CA VAL A 311 -7.81 -26.05 -15.62
C VAL A 311 -8.04 -27.22 -14.68
N SER A 312 -9.04 -28.05 -14.97
CA SER A 312 -9.41 -29.20 -14.15
C SER A 312 -9.61 -28.83 -12.66
N ASP A 313 -10.30 -27.70 -12.44
CA ASP A 313 -10.56 -27.11 -11.12
C ASP A 313 -9.28 -26.74 -10.32
N TRP A 314 -8.14 -26.58 -10.98
CA TRP A 314 -6.94 -25.96 -10.41
C TRP A 314 -6.67 -24.61 -11.07
N PRO A 315 -6.28 -23.59 -10.31
CA PRO A 315 -5.91 -22.33 -10.91
C PRO A 315 -4.47 -22.38 -11.44
N ILE A 316 -4.24 -21.64 -12.52
CA ILE A 316 -2.92 -21.32 -13.06
C ILE A 316 -2.85 -19.80 -13.06
N ILE A 317 -1.89 -19.24 -12.31
CA ILE A 317 -1.78 -17.79 -12.08
C ILE A 317 -0.55 -17.27 -12.82
N GLY A 318 -0.73 -16.23 -13.64
CA GLY A 318 0.27 -15.77 -14.59
C GLY A 318 0.24 -16.57 -15.90
N ILE A 319 1.39 -16.67 -16.56
CA ILE A 319 1.52 -17.40 -17.84
C ILE A 319 2.34 -18.66 -17.64
N ASP A 320 1.74 -19.79 -18.03
CA ASP A 320 2.33 -21.12 -18.05
C ASP A 320 2.74 -21.41 -19.51
N ALA A 321 4.00 -21.11 -19.84
CA ALA A 321 4.49 -21.15 -21.22
C ALA A 321 5.01 -22.53 -21.64
N ASP A 322 5.45 -23.34 -20.67
CA ASP A 322 5.95 -24.70 -20.84
C ASP A 322 4.89 -25.79 -20.57
N ASN A 323 3.67 -25.39 -20.16
CA ASN A 323 2.53 -26.26 -19.90
C ASN A 323 2.77 -27.27 -18.77
N ASP A 324 3.56 -26.90 -17.77
CA ASP A 324 3.79 -27.72 -16.58
C ASP A 324 2.66 -27.55 -15.53
N GLY A 325 1.74 -26.62 -15.78
CA GLY A 325 0.61 -26.31 -14.91
C GLY A 325 0.95 -25.32 -13.79
N ILE A 326 2.09 -24.63 -13.87
CA ILE A 326 2.57 -23.59 -12.95
C ILE A 326 2.78 -22.30 -13.75
N GLY A 327 2.07 -21.23 -13.38
CA GLY A 327 2.23 -19.96 -14.09
C GLY A 327 3.40 -19.11 -13.56
N GLN A 328 3.83 -18.14 -14.36
CA GLN A 328 4.86 -17.17 -13.99
C GLN A 328 4.32 -15.74 -14.08
N PRO A 329 4.70 -14.83 -13.15
CA PRO A 329 4.23 -13.44 -13.15
C PRO A 329 4.55 -12.69 -14.43
N VAL A 330 3.58 -11.93 -14.94
CA VAL A 330 3.72 -11.07 -16.11
C VAL A 330 4.21 -9.67 -15.74
N ALA A 331 5.06 -9.10 -16.58
CA ALA A 331 5.45 -7.68 -16.46
C ALA A 331 4.41 -6.75 -17.12
N ARG A 332 3.71 -7.23 -18.16
CA ARG A 332 2.70 -6.48 -18.91
C ARG A 332 1.64 -7.43 -19.43
N PHE A 333 0.37 -7.05 -19.35
CA PHE A 333 -0.74 -7.86 -19.86
C PHE A 333 -1.92 -6.98 -20.28
N ILE A 334 -2.91 -7.58 -20.96
CA ILE A 334 -4.14 -6.88 -21.35
C ILE A 334 -4.90 -6.53 -20.08
N LYS A 335 -5.46 -5.31 -19.99
CA LYS A 335 -6.27 -4.90 -18.83
C LYS A 335 -7.49 -5.81 -18.64
N PRO A 336 -7.93 -6.02 -17.39
CA PRO A 336 -9.22 -6.64 -17.10
C PRO A 336 -10.36 -5.94 -17.84
N LYS A 337 -11.35 -6.70 -18.29
CA LYS A 337 -12.57 -6.13 -18.85
C LYS A 337 -13.36 -5.46 -17.74
N THR A 338 -13.87 -4.27 -18.02
CA THR A 338 -14.73 -3.52 -17.11
C THR A 338 -15.73 -2.69 -17.88
N LEU A 339 -16.93 -2.52 -17.32
CA LEU A 339 -17.94 -1.58 -17.81
C LEU A 339 -17.65 -0.14 -17.35
N PHE A 340 -16.76 0.02 -16.37
CA PHE A 340 -16.44 1.29 -15.73
C PHE A 340 -14.92 1.53 -15.76
N PRO A 341 -14.34 1.78 -16.96
CA PRO A 341 -12.91 2.07 -17.06
C PRO A 341 -12.58 3.32 -16.24
N SER A 342 -11.51 3.27 -15.47
CA SER A 342 -11.04 4.43 -14.71
C SER A 342 -9.84 5.09 -15.40
N ALA A 343 -9.72 6.40 -15.19
CA ALA A 343 -8.55 7.15 -15.64
C ALA A 343 -7.28 6.60 -14.98
N LYS A 344 -6.11 6.85 -15.58
CA LYS A 344 -4.84 6.55 -14.91
C LYS A 344 -4.80 7.35 -13.62
N ASN A 345 -4.88 6.66 -12.48
CA ASN A 345 -4.83 7.31 -11.18
C ASN A 345 -3.38 7.31 -10.69
N GLN A 346 -2.88 8.48 -10.30
CA GLN A 346 -1.62 8.59 -9.57
C GLN A 346 -1.96 8.71 -8.09
N LEU A 347 -1.31 7.90 -7.26
CA LEU A 347 -1.47 8.03 -5.81
C LEU A 347 -1.07 9.44 -5.40
N LYS A 348 -1.92 10.08 -4.58
CA LYS A 348 -1.63 11.41 -4.04
C LYS A 348 -0.42 11.30 -3.09
N THR A 349 0.62 12.08 -3.36
CA THR A 349 1.87 12.12 -2.57
C THR A 349 2.23 13.56 -2.24
N THR A 350 2.04 14.47 -3.20
CA THR A 350 2.15 15.92 -3.00
C THR A 350 1.05 16.46 -2.08
N ASP A 351 1.44 17.38 -1.20
CA ASP A 351 0.55 18.11 -0.31
C ASP A 351 0.95 19.59 -0.20
N GLU A 352 -0.04 20.46 -0.38
CA GLU A 352 0.08 21.92 -0.22
C GLU A 352 -0.60 22.38 1.09
N PHE A 353 -1.05 21.44 1.94
CA PHE A 353 -1.62 21.69 3.27
C PHE A 353 -2.78 22.69 3.31
N THR A 354 -3.58 22.73 2.24
CA THR A 354 -4.77 23.59 2.11
C THR A 354 -6.08 22.91 2.50
N SER A 355 -6.05 21.61 2.82
CA SER A 355 -7.22 20.85 3.26
C SER A 355 -7.53 21.08 4.74
N ASP A 356 -8.81 20.94 5.13
CA ASP A 356 -9.27 21.08 6.52
C ASP A 356 -8.65 20.08 7.50
N GLY A 357 -8.11 18.97 6.98
CA GLY A 357 -7.44 17.93 7.72
C GLY A 357 -6.24 17.37 6.96
N LEU A 358 -5.44 16.58 7.66
CA LEU A 358 -4.29 15.90 7.07
C LEU A 358 -4.76 14.91 6.01
N ASN A 359 -4.21 15.00 4.80
CA ASN A 359 -4.62 14.12 3.70
C ASN A 359 -4.23 12.65 3.95
N LEU A 360 -4.94 11.73 3.29
CA LEU A 360 -4.86 10.28 3.56
C LEU A 360 -3.47 9.65 3.30
N GLN A 361 -2.62 10.24 2.46
CA GLN A 361 -1.29 9.66 2.19
C GLN A 361 -0.36 9.68 3.41
N TRP A 362 -0.71 10.46 4.43
CA TRP A 362 0.07 10.61 5.65
C TRP A 362 -0.23 9.54 6.68
N GLN A 363 0.83 9.04 7.31
CA GLN A 363 0.73 8.24 8.53
C GLN A 363 1.67 8.80 9.59
N TRP A 364 1.40 8.45 10.84
CA TRP A 364 2.24 8.72 12.00
C TRP A 364 2.95 7.44 12.42
N ASN A 365 4.11 7.61 13.07
CA ASN A 365 4.90 6.51 13.60
C ASN A 365 4.30 5.88 14.88
N ALA A 366 3.30 6.52 15.46
CA ALA A 366 2.50 6.06 16.60
C ALA A 366 1.11 6.73 16.55
N ASN A 367 0.22 6.40 17.47
CA ASN A 367 -1.08 7.08 17.58
C ASN A 367 -0.92 8.60 17.74
N PRO A 368 -1.54 9.43 16.88
CA PRO A 368 -1.37 10.87 16.88
C PRO A 368 -1.90 11.53 18.15
N LYS A 369 -1.20 12.58 18.61
CA LYS A 369 -1.65 13.47 19.68
C LYS A 369 -1.94 14.86 19.13
N ALA A 370 -2.91 15.54 19.73
CA ALA A 370 -3.37 16.85 19.30
C ALA A 370 -2.31 17.96 19.42
N ASP A 371 -1.27 17.76 20.24
CA ASP A 371 -0.17 18.73 20.43
C ASP A 371 1.01 18.52 19.46
N TRP A 372 0.89 17.66 18.46
CA TRP A 372 1.96 17.40 17.48
C TRP A 372 1.95 18.36 16.30
N TYR A 373 0.76 18.75 15.82
CA TYR A 373 0.64 19.58 14.62
C TYR A 373 -0.59 20.49 14.64
N SER A 374 -0.62 21.46 13.73
CA SER A 374 -1.81 22.26 13.42
C SER A 374 -1.84 22.62 11.93
N LEU A 375 -3.04 22.65 11.34
CA LEU A 375 -3.31 23.17 9.98
C LEU A 375 -4.02 24.53 10.02
N THR A 376 -4.39 25.02 11.22
CA THR A 376 -5.21 26.23 11.39
C THR A 376 -4.46 27.40 11.99
N GLU A 377 -3.33 27.14 12.66
CA GLU A 377 -2.48 28.18 13.27
C GLU A 377 -1.75 29.03 12.23
N ASN A 378 -1.51 28.47 11.05
CA ASN A 378 -1.00 29.18 9.88
C ASN A 378 -1.65 28.56 8.62
N PRO A 379 -2.82 29.05 8.19
CA PRO A 379 -3.58 28.45 7.07
C PRO A 379 -2.74 28.34 5.78
N GLY A 380 -2.83 27.18 5.12
CA GLY A 380 -1.98 26.86 3.96
C GLY A 380 -0.63 26.24 4.33
N TYR A 381 -0.38 26.01 5.62
CA TYR A 381 0.82 25.33 6.12
C TYR A 381 0.43 24.21 7.08
N ILE A 382 1.29 23.20 7.21
CA ILE A 382 1.29 22.35 8.40
C ILE A 382 2.35 22.85 9.39
N ARG A 383 1.90 23.24 10.58
CA ARG A 383 2.76 23.49 11.73
C ARG A 383 3.10 22.18 12.42
N LEU A 384 4.39 21.86 12.57
CA LEU A 384 4.88 20.77 13.42
C LEU A 384 5.49 21.37 14.69
N TYR A 385 4.92 21.05 15.86
CA TYR A 385 5.47 21.46 17.15
C TYR A 385 6.61 20.53 17.56
N ALA A 386 7.71 21.09 18.05
CA ALA A 386 8.85 20.31 18.52
C ALA A 386 8.44 19.42 19.71
N GLN A 387 8.56 18.11 19.52
CA GLN A 387 8.28 17.11 20.55
C GLN A 387 9.55 16.68 21.28
N ASP A 388 9.39 15.98 22.41
CA ASP A 388 10.53 15.45 23.17
C ASP A 388 11.37 14.48 22.31
N LYS A 389 12.70 14.61 22.40
CA LYS A 389 13.61 13.57 21.93
C LYS A 389 13.47 12.30 22.77
N VAL A 390 13.20 11.16 22.10
CA VAL A 390 13.02 9.87 22.77
C VAL A 390 14.29 9.02 22.66
N LYS A 391 15.07 8.95 23.75
CA LYS A 391 16.40 8.29 23.75
C LYS A 391 16.40 6.80 24.13
N THR A 392 15.29 6.10 23.97
CA THR A 392 15.16 4.68 24.38
C THR A 392 16.08 3.75 23.60
N THR A 393 16.43 4.09 22.36
CA THR A 393 17.32 3.30 21.49
C THR A 393 18.51 4.14 21.00
N GLY A 394 19.06 5.00 21.85
CA GLY A 394 20.11 5.98 21.47
C GLY A 394 19.54 7.36 21.16
N ASP A 395 20.40 8.36 20.95
CA ASP A 395 20.02 9.71 20.50
C ASP A 395 19.73 9.67 19.00
N ASN A 396 18.54 9.17 18.66
CA ASN A 396 18.07 9.00 17.29
C ASN A 396 16.53 9.12 17.18
N LEU A 397 16.02 9.15 15.95
CA LEU A 397 14.61 9.32 15.63
C LEU A 397 13.79 8.03 15.65
N TRP A 398 14.40 6.87 15.92
CA TRP A 398 13.73 5.57 15.79
C TRP A 398 12.47 5.48 16.64
N MET A 399 12.55 5.96 17.89
CA MET A 399 11.44 5.91 18.85
C MET A 399 10.63 7.21 18.91
N THR A 400 10.82 8.13 17.96
CA THR A 400 10.04 9.38 17.88
C THR A 400 8.61 9.09 17.44
N PRO A 401 7.58 9.35 18.28
CA PRO A 401 6.18 9.07 17.95
C PRO A 401 5.64 9.99 16.85
N SER A 402 6.06 11.26 16.88
CA SER A 402 5.56 12.36 16.04
C SER A 402 6.26 12.48 14.69
N LEU A 403 6.84 11.40 14.16
CA LEU A 403 7.29 11.40 12.77
C LEU A 403 6.06 11.32 11.86
N LEU A 404 5.90 12.33 11.01
CA LEU A 404 4.90 12.37 9.96
C LEU A 404 5.51 11.74 8.70
N VAL A 405 4.93 10.65 8.18
CA VAL A 405 5.59 9.82 7.17
C VAL A 405 4.71 9.54 5.95
N GLN A 406 5.36 9.42 4.78
CA GLN A 406 4.78 8.83 3.57
C GLN A 406 5.64 7.68 3.06
N LYS A 407 4.99 6.67 2.47
CA LYS A 407 5.66 5.54 1.82
C LYS A 407 6.35 6.00 0.52
N LEU A 408 7.39 5.30 0.08
CA LEU A 408 8.05 5.61 -1.19
C LEU A 408 7.11 5.30 -2.37
N PRO A 409 6.84 6.25 -3.29
CA PRO A 409 5.82 6.07 -4.32
C PRO A 409 6.32 5.52 -5.66
N ALA A 410 7.64 5.51 -5.88
CA ALA A 410 8.28 5.15 -7.14
C ALA A 410 9.70 4.63 -6.89
N GLU A 411 10.33 4.03 -7.91
CA GLU A 411 11.72 3.57 -7.84
C GLU A 411 12.71 4.74 -7.95
N SER A 412 12.34 5.76 -8.73
CA SER A 412 13.06 7.02 -8.81
C SER A 412 12.08 8.16 -8.59
N PHE A 413 12.38 9.06 -7.66
CA PHE A 413 11.56 10.23 -7.39
C PHE A 413 12.38 11.32 -6.68
N GLU A 414 11.88 12.55 -6.71
CA GLU A 414 12.32 13.60 -5.78
C GLU A 414 11.19 14.02 -4.86
N ALA A 415 11.53 14.36 -3.62
CA ALA A 415 10.65 15.01 -2.67
C ALA A 415 11.27 16.34 -2.23
N ILE A 416 10.53 17.44 -2.40
CA ILE A 416 10.94 18.79 -2.03
C ILE A 416 9.96 19.31 -0.99
N ALA A 417 10.47 19.68 0.19
CA ALA A 417 9.67 20.26 1.28
C ALA A 417 10.19 21.65 1.63
N LYS A 418 9.28 22.63 1.72
CA LYS A 418 9.62 24.01 2.05
C LYS A 418 9.25 24.30 3.50
N PHE A 419 10.24 24.64 4.30
CA PHE A 419 10.12 24.87 5.74
C PHE A 419 10.30 26.36 6.06
N GLN A 420 9.49 26.84 7.00
CA GLN A 420 9.59 28.14 7.66
C GLN A 420 9.72 27.93 9.17
N PHE A 421 10.87 28.28 9.73
CA PHE A 421 11.14 28.06 11.15
C PHE A 421 10.65 29.22 12.03
N SER A 422 10.12 28.85 13.20
CA SER A 422 9.80 29.82 14.27
C SER A 422 11.02 30.65 14.69
N ALA A 423 10.77 31.80 15.32
CA ALA A 423 11.85 32.65 15.84
C ALA A 423 12.60 31.99 17.01
N ASN A 424 11.90 31.23 17.85
CA ASN A 424 12.49 30.47 18.95
C ASN A 424 12.87 29.06 18.49
N LYS A 425 14.14 28.87 18.14
CA LYS A 425 14.66 27.59 17.64
C LYS A 425 15.52 26.85 18.67
N ALA A 426 15.62 27.35 19.90
CA ALA A 426 16.60 26.86 20.87
C ALA A 426 16.49 25.34 21.14
N GLY A 427 17.57 24.60 20.87
CA GLY A 427 17.66 23.14 20.97
C GLY A 427 16.77 22.36 20.00
N MET A 428 16.11 23.02 19.05
CA MET A 428 15.21 22.39 18.09
C MET A 428 16.00 21.74 16.94
N GLN A 429 15.55 20.55 16.53
CA GLN A 429 15.93 19.91 15.28
C GLN A 429 14.67 19.64 14.46
N ALA A 430 14.72 19.92 13.17
CA ALA A 430 13.61 19.66 12.26
C ALA A 430 14.13 19.46 10.85
N GLY A 431 13.48 18.59 10.08
CA GLY A 431 13.97 18.27 8.75
C GLY A 431 13.16 17.25 7.97
N LEU A 432 13.75 16.86 6.84
CA LEU A 432 13.26 15.89 5.87
C LEU A 432 14.18 14.67 5.90
N SER A 433 13.60 13.47 6.03
CA SER A 433 14.33 12.21 6.19
C SER A 433 13.91 11.16 5.19
N ILE A 434 14.84 10.26 4.84
CA ILE A 434 14.52 8.90 4.40
C ILE A 434 14.70 7.97 5.59
N PHE A 435 13.58 7.49 6.12
CA PHE A 435 13.46 6.79 7.40
C PHE A 435 13.27 5.28 7.21
N GLY A 436 14.08 4.49 7.91
CA GLY A 436 14.10 3.02 7.90
C GLY A 436 14.92 2.45 9.06
N GLU A 437 15.29 1.16 9.03
CA GLU A 437 16.20 0.60 10.07
C GLU A 437 17.55 1.32 10.10
N ASP A 438 17.96 1.85 8.95
CA ASP A 438 18.97 2.87 8.82
C ASP A 438 18.24 4.10 8.25
N TYR A 439 18.59 5.31 8.69
CA TYR A 439 18.02 6.54 8.14
C TYR A 439 19.05 7.63 7.97
N ALA A 440 18.72 8.60 7.12
CA ALA A 440 19.41 9.87 7.02
C ALA A 440 18.40 11.02 6.90
N TRP A 441 18.80 12.22 7.28
CA TRP A 441 17.99 13.42 7.15
C TRP A 441 18.83 14.66 6.91
N ILE A 442 18.19 15.63 6.26
CA ILE A 442 18.66 17.01 6.10
C ILE A 442 17.70 17.92 6.85
N GLY A 443 18.23 18.98 7.47
CA GLY A 443 17.40 19.90 8.24
C GLY A 443 18.21 20.94 8.97
N ILE A 444 17.63 21.46 10.05
CA ILE A 444 18.30 22.38 10.96
C ILE A 444 18.65 21.69 12.27
N SER A 445 19.76 22.13 12.88
CA SER A 445 20.12 21.81 14.25
C SER A 445 20.87 22.99 14.87
N GLU A 446 20.82 23.10 16.20
CA GLU A 446 21.64 24.04 16.94
C GLU A 446 23.09 23.53 17.06
N ASN A 447 24.05 24.43 16.90
CA ASN A 447 25.47 24.17 17.10
C ASN A 447 25.91 24.41 18.56
N GLN A 448 27.19 24.17 18.85
CA GLN A 448 27.74 24.36 20.21
C GLN A 448 27.69 25.82 20.70
N SER A 449 27.58 26.79 19.79
CA SER A 449 27.50 28.23 20.08
C SER A 449 26.05 28.73 20.20
N GLY A 450 25.05 27.86 20.04
CA GLY A 450 23.64 28.23 20.07
C GLY A 450 23.08 28.79 18.75
N GLU A 451 23.85 28.77 17.67
CA GLU A 451 23.38 29.19 16.34
C GLU A 451 22.78 28.00 15.55
N HIS A 452 21.76 28.26 14.73
CA HIS A 452 21.17 27.24 13.86
C HIS A 452 21.93 27.09 12.55
N GLU A 453 22.22 25.84 12.21
CA GLU A 453 22.97 25.43 11.03
C GLU A 453 22.14 24.45 10.21
N ILE A 454 22.38 24.43 8.90
CA ILE A 454 21.89 23.36 8.03
C ILE A 454 22.80 22.14 8.26
N VAL A 455 22.20 20.98 8.52
CA VAL A 455 22.93 19.75 8.84
C VAL A 455 22.45 18.57 8.00
N PHE A 456 23.35 17.62 7.81
CA PHE A 456 23.06 16.26 7.35
C PHE A 456 23.44 15.29 8.46
N MET A 457 22.51 14.41 8.82
CA MET A 457 22.67 13.41 9.88
C MET A 457 22.28 12.04 9.35
N HIS A 458 22.99 11.00 9.81
CA HIS A 458 22.60 9.61 9.55
C HIS A 458 22.65 8.76 10.82
N CYS A 459 21.96 7.63 10.77
CA CYS A 459 21.99 6.62 11.81
C CYS A 459 21.88 5.23 11.16
N HIS A 460 22.96 4.44 11.24
CA HIS A 460 22.96 3.05 10.77
C HIS A 460 22.65 2.09 11.92
N GLY A 461 21.57 1.32 11.77
CA GLY A 461 21.08 0.45 12.84
C GLY A 461 20.36 1.24 13.94
N ALA A 462 19.43 2.11 13.58
CA ALA A 462 18.62 2.95 14.49
C ALA A 462 17.97 2.12 15.60
N ARG A 463 17.42 0.97 15.24
CA ARG A 463 16.86 0.00 16.19
C ARG A 463 17.87 -0.56 17.20
N LYS A 464 19.15 -0.67 16.82
CA LYS A 464 20.21 -1.30 17.61
C LYS A 464 20.94 -0.32 18.53
N GLY A 465 20.51 0.94 18.62
CA GLY A 465 21.15 1.88 19.53
C GLY A 465 22.09 2.89 18.88
N CYS A 466 22.03 3.16 17.57
CA CYS A 466 22.95 4.17 17.02
C CYS A 466 22.64 5.55 17.58
N ASP A 467 23.67 6.30 17.94
CA ASP A 467 23.54 7.74 18.09
C ASP A 467 23.73 8.37 16.71
N GLU A 468 22.92 9.39 16.40
CA GLU A 468 23.05 10.12 15.14
C GLU A 468 24.47 10.67 15.00
N LYS A 469 25.11 10.34 13.88
CA LYS A 469 26.43 10.87 13.56
C LYS A 469 26.26 12.05 12.63
N GLN A 470 26.74 13.20 13.09
CA GLN A 470 26.94 14.37 12.23
C GLN A 470 28.22 14.14 11.43
N GLN A 471 28.09 13.84 10.15
CA GLN A 471 29.25 13.46 9.33
C GLN A 471 29.88 14.68 8.64
N GLU A 472 29.07 15.53 8.02
CA GLU A 472 29.56 16.71 7.31
C GLU A 472 28.90 17.98 7.84
N LYS A 473 29.73 18.79 8.49
CA LYS A 473 29.45 20.20 8.75
C LYS A 473 29.63 20.98 7.45
N GLN A 474 28.65 20.95 6.56
CA GLN A 474 28.41 22.17 5.76
C GLN A 474 27.53 23.09 6.59
N VAL A 475 28.17 23.71 7.58
CA VAL A 475 27.62 24.81 8.37
C VAL A 475 27.42 25.99 7.41
N ALA A 476 26.33 25.97 6.67
CA ALA A 476 25.76 27.19 6.17
C ALA A 476 24.98 27.77 7.34
N LYS A 477 25.41 28.94 7.83
CA LYS A 477 24.61 29.71 8.77
C LYS A 477 23.27 29.95 8.11
N LEU A 478 22.19 29.55 8.78
CA LEU A 478 20.87 29.86 8.29
C LEU A 478 20.58 31.34 8.60
N THR A 479 20.79 32.20 7.61
CA THR A 479 20.55 33.65 7.72
C THR A 479 19.08 34.01 7.48
N THR A 480 18.29 33.09 6.94
CA THR A 480 16.86 33.21 6.68
C THR A 480 16.04 32.37 7.66
N ASN A 481 14.73 32.56 7.71
CA ASN A 481 13.81 31.65 8.41
C ASN A 481 13.19 30.62 7.47
N GLU A 482 13.48 30.67 6.17
CA GLU A 482 12.92 29.81 5.13
C GLU A 482 14.01 28.98 4.45
N ILE A 483 13.70 27.71 4.13
CA ILE A 483 14.56 26.80 3.37
C ILE A 483 13.74 25.77 2.60
N GLU A 484 14.19 25.40 1.40
CA GLU A 484 13.74 24.18 0.72
C GLU A 484 14.72 23.04 0.99
N LEU A 485 14.19 21.91 1.45
CA LEU A 485 14.92 20.67 1.64
C LEU A 485 14.48 19.67 0.57
N ARG A 486 15.44 18.99 -0.04
CA ARG A 486 15.18 18.02 -1.11
C ARG A 486 15.90 16.71 -0.84
N VAL A 487 15.19 15.62 -1.10
CA VAL A 487 15.79 14.30 -1.31
C VAL A 487 15.47 13.81 -2.71
N LEU A 488 16.51 13.38 -3.43
CA LEU A 488 16.42 12.68 -4.70
C LEU A 488 16.71 11.19 -4.44
N VAL A 489 15.80 10.30 -4.81
CA VAL A 489 15.98 8.85 -4.70
C VAL A 489 16.16 8.27 -6.10
N GLN A 490 17.25 7.52 -6.29
CA GLN A 490 17.63 6.84 -7.52
C GLN A 490 17.38 5.32 -7.42
N PRO A 491 17.43 4.57 -8.55
CA PRO A 491 17.27 3.12 -8.53
C PRO A 491 18.19 2.44 -7.51
N GLY A 492 17.68 1.42 -6.82
CA GLY A 492 18.35 0.83 -5.66
C GLY A 492 18.09 1.52 -4.32
N ALA A 493 17.29 2.60 -4.32
CA ALA A 493 16.93 3.42 -3.17
C ALA A 493 18.11 4.22 -2.61
N GLU A 494 18.99 4.69 -3.50
CA GLU A 494 20.09 5.59 -3.19
C GLU A 494 19.56 7.02 -3.07
N ALA A 495 19.67 7.62 -1.88
CA ALA A 495 19.16 8.94 -1.56
C ALA A 495 20.28 10.00 -1.58
N ILE A 496 20.02 11.13 -2.23
CA ILE A 496 20.90 12.29 -2.30
C ILE A 496 20.16 13.48 -1.71
N PHE A 497 20.75 14.08 -0.67
CA PHE A 497 20.16 15.22 0.03
C PHE A 497 20.72 16.54 -0.47
N SER A 498 19.85 17.55 -0.56
CA SER A 498 20.25 18.89 -0.97
C SER A 498 19.30 19.94 -0.39
N TYR A 499 19.76 21.18 -0.32
CA TYR A 499 18.96 22.30 0.16
C TYR A 499 19.07 23.52 -0.73
N LYS A 500 18.13 24.44 -0.59
CA LYS A 500 18.16 25.76 -1.23
C LYS A 500 17.58 26.80 -0.28
N THR A 501 18.35 27.86 -0.02
CA THR A 501 17.88 29.05 0.70
C THR A 501 17.38 30.11 -0.28
N PRO A 502 16.59 31.11 0.15
CA PRO A 502 16.05 32.14 -0.74
C PRO A 502 17.10 32.93 -1.55
N ASP A 503 18.33 33.03 -1.06
CA ASP A 503 19.47 33.68 -1.71
C ASP A 503 20.22 32.79 -2.72
N MET A 504 19.82 31.51 -2.86
CA MET A 504 20.43 30.56 -3.80
C MET A 504 19.58 30.36 -5.04
N GLU A 505 20.20 30.36 -6.22
CA GLU A 505 19.51 30.03 -7.48
C GLU A 505 19.26 28.52 -7.66
N ARG A 506 20.11 27.68 -7.07
CA ARG A 506 20.10 26.22 -7.28
C ARG A 506 20.24 25.47 -5.95
N PHE A 507 19.75 24.23 -5.93
CA PHE A 507 19.97 23.31 -4.82
C PHE A 507 21.47 22.96 -4.69
N ARG A 508 21.96 22.96 -3.45
CA ARG A 508 23.30 22.53 -3.07
C ARG A 508 23.23 21.17 -2.38
N ILE A 509 24.01 20.21 -2.86
CA ILE A 509 24.14 18.87 -2.27
C ILE A 509 24.89 18.97 -0.93
N ILE A 510 24.48 18.15 0.04
CA ILE A 510 25.12 18.02 1.35
C ILE A 510 25.17 16.55 1.77
N GLY A 511 26.27 16.16 2.42
CA GLY A 511 26.45 14.80 2.90
C GLY A 511 26.78 13.79 1.80
N GLU A 512 26.98 12.55 2.23
CA GLU A 512 27.21 11.41 1.36
C GLU A 512 25.90 10.86 0.77
N HIS A 513 26.03 10.04 -0.27
CA HIS A 513 24.91 9.25 -0.78
C HIS A 513 24.47 8.25 0.30
N PHE A 514 23.17 8.12 0.51
CA PHE A 514 22.62 7.27 1.55
C PHE A 514 21.79 6.14 0.94
N SER A 515 22.24 4.89 1.10
CA SER A 515 21.46 3.72 0.71
C SER A 515 20.31 3.49 1.69
N ALA A 516 19.07 3.78 1.27
CA ALA A 516 17.90 3.60 2.11
C ALA A 516 17.71 2.12 2.48
N LYS A 517 17.28 1.89 3.72
CA LYS A 517 17.01 0.54 4.23
C LYS A 517 15.57 0.41 4.64
N LYS A 518 14.99 -0.77 4.40
CA LYS A 518 13.64 -1.08 4.86
C LYS A 518 13.50 -0.89 6.37
N GLY A 519 12.30 -0.58 6.84
CA GLY A 519 11.93 -0.66 8.24
C GLY A 519 11.66 -2.10 8.70
N ARG A 520 11.07 -2.26 9.89
CA ARG A 520 10.62 -3.57 10.38
C ARG A 520 9.35 -3.98 9.67
N TRP A 521 9.48 -4.94 8.73
CA TRP A 521 8.37 -5.46 7.89
C TRP A 521 7.72 -4.45 6.94
N VAL A 522 8.25 -3.24 6.86
CA VAL A 522 7.80 -2.15 5.99
C VAL A 522 8.95 -1.61 5.15
N GLY A 523 8.64 -0.94 4.05
CA GLY A 523 9.59 -0.12 3.30
C GLY A 523 10.13 1.06 4.10
N ALA A 524 11.16 1.71 3.56
CA ALA A 524 11.57 3.03 3.97
C ALA A 524 10.45 4.04 3.67
N LYS A 525 10.54 5.21 4.30
CA LYS A 525 9.52 6.26 4.20
C LYS A 525 10.20 7.62 4.09
N VAL A 526 9.57 8.55 3.39
CA VAL A 526 9.89 9.97 3.58
C VAL A 526 9.28 10.40 4.90
N ALA A 527 10.05 11.07 5.76
CA ALA A 527 9.58 11.54 7.06
C ALA A 527 9.86 13.03 7.27
N LEU A 528 8.92 13.69 7.93
CA LEU A 528 9.01 15.07 8.40
C LEU A 528 8.95 15.05 9.93
N PHE A 529 9.74 15.90 10.57
CA PHE A 529 9.80 15.93 12.03
C PHE A 529 10.21 17.29 12.59
N ALA A 530 9.87 17.48 13.87
CA ALA A 530 10.34 18.55 14.73
C ALA A 530 10.53 17.98 16.15
N VAL A 531 11.74 18.08 16.71
CA VAL A 531 12.08 17.59 18.04
C VAL A 531 12.95 18.58 18.81
N ALA A 532 12.92 18.50 20.14
CA ALA A 532 13.76 19.28 21.05
C ALA A 532 14.05 18.47 22.33
N PRO A 533 15.04 18.87 23.16
CA PRO A 533 15.29 18.25 24.46
C PRO A 533 14.07 18.20 25.39
N ALA A 534 13.19 19.19 25.27
CA ALA A 534 11.91 19.25 25.95
C ALA A 534 10.86 19.83 24.99
N LYS A 535 9.66 19.24 24.98
CA LYS A 535 8.54 19.69 24.15
C LYS A 535 8.14 21.12 24.51
N ASP A 536 7.91 21.92 23.49
CA ASP A 536 7.61 23.35 23.64
C ASP A 536 6.81 23.84 22.44
N LYS A 537 5.59 24.32 22.68
CA LYS A 537 4.71 24.81 21.61
C LYS A 537 5.22 26.09 20.94
N THR A 538 6.14 26.82 21.56
CA THR A 538 6.79 28.00 20.95
C THR A 538 7.89 27.62 19.98
N LYS A 539 8.36 26.36 20.01
CA LYS A 539 9.35 25.79 19.10
C LYS A 539 8.62 24.98 18.05
N TYR A 540 8.51 25.53 16.85
CA TYR A 540 7.80 24.87 15.76
C TYR A 540 8.42 25.20 14.41
N VAL A 541 8.00 24.43 13.42
CA VAL A 541 8.26 24.71 12.01
C VAL A 541 6.96 24.62 11.24
N ASP A 542 6.76 25.56 10.32
CA ASP A 542 5.64 25.55 9.38
C ASP A 542 6.14 25.02 8.05
N LEU A 543 5.43 24.10 7.42
CA LEU A 543 5.74 23.61 6.08
C LEU A 543 4.69 24.10 5.10
N ASP A 544 5.15 24.80 4.07
CA ASP A 544 4.34 25.37 2.99
C ASP A 544 3.81 24.25 2.09
N TYR A 545 4.71 23.36 1.67
CA TYR A 545 4.37 22.19 0.87
C TYR A 545 5.38 21.07 1.05
N ILE A 546 4.97 19.88 0.61
CA ILE A 546 5.86 18.83 0.14
C ILE A 546 5.40 18.35 -1.23
N ARG A 547 6.31 18.37 -2.22
CA ARG A 547 6.02 17.99 -3.61
C ARG A 547 6.84 16.78 -3.98
N PHE A 548 6.18 15.78 -4.56
CA PHE A 548 6.80 14.59 -5.10
C PHE A 548 6.73 14.60 -6.62
N ASN A 549 7.87 14.37 -7.28
CA ASN A 549 7.94 14.18 -8.72
C ASN A 549 8.55 12.80 -8.99
N GLU A 550 7.81 11.93 -9.66
CA GLU A 550 8.35 10.67 -10.19
C GLU A 550 9.33 10.98 -11.32
N LEU A 551 10.44 10.23 -11.36
CA LEU A 551 11.50 10.40 -12.36
C LEU A 551 11.55 9.16 -13.23
N ASP A 552 11.55 9.36 -14.54
CA ASP A 552 11.62 8.30 -15.55
C ASP A 552 13.00 7.63 -15.65
#